data_AF-A0A427TM61-F1
#
_entry.id   AF-A0A427TM61-F1
#
_cell.length_a   1.000
_cell.length_b   1.000
_cell.length_c   1.000
_cell.angle_alpha   90.00
_cell.angle_beta   90.00
_cell.angle_gamma   90.00
#
_symmetry.space_group_name_H-M   'P 1'
#
loop_
_entity.id
_entity.type
_entity.pdbx_description
1 polymer ?
#
loop_
_entity_poly.entity_id
_entity_poly.type
_entity_poly.pdbx_seq_one_letter_code
_entity_poly.pdbx_strand_id
1 'polypeptide(L)'
;MKCIGELLDQEKYRVKGRIAIIENKETVMKVFGLTNAKWLNVWNIDSRILTLFYKSFESEYDWYIVVYDYPAFCADPEIKEAIIWHELGHIQYPVFEQQLNLDSEIKCDGLAIMNGHKEGMRKVLDLTLSMARTLNHEILTHITTERQMRLPG
;
A
#
# COMPACT_ATOMS: atom_id res chain seq x y z
N MET A 1 -3.38 18.80 12.87
CA MET A 1 -2.63 19.15 11.64
C MET A 1 -2.25 17.83 10.99
N LYS A 2 -2.62 17.60 9.72
CA LYS A 2 -2.17 16.39 9.01
C LYS A 2 -0.69 16.57 8.70
N CYS A 3 0.14 15.60 9.08
CA CYS A 3 1.54 15.58 8.65
C CYS A 3 1.57 15.12 7.20
N ILE A 4 1.55 16.07 6.27
CA ILE A 4 1.73 15.81 4.85
C ILE A 4 3.20 15.47 4.64
N GLY A 5 3.48 14.23 4.24
CA GLY A 5 4.82 13.78 3.89
C GLY A 5 5.23 14.26 2.51
N GLU A 6 4.34 14.09 1.53
CA GLU A 6 4.59 14.42 0.12
C GLU A 6 3.29 14.64 -0.66
N LEU A 7 3.36 15.49 -1.68
CA LEU A 7 2.35 15.55 -2.74
C LEU A 7 2.91 14.83 -3.96
N LEU A 8 2.13 13.91 -4.53
CA LEU A 8 2.56 13.18 -5.71
C LEU A 8 2.68 14.11 -6.91
N ASP A 9 3.81 14.01 -7.61
CA ASP A 9 4.04 14.70 -8.87
C ASP A 9 3.11 14.16 -9.96
N GLN A 10 2.21 15.02 -10.46
CA GLN A 10 1.19 14.63 -11.43
C GLN A 10 1.78 14.21 -12.78
N GLU A 11 2.92 14.79 -13.17
CA GLU A 11 3.58 14.47 -14.44
C GLU A 11 4.29 13.13 -14.36
N LYS A 12 5.06 12.91 -13.28
CA LYS A 12 5.76 11.64 -13.01
C LYS A 12 4.78 10.47 -12.96
N TYR A 13 3.70 10.62 -12.20
CA TYR A 13 2.74 9.53 -11.96
C TYR A 13 1.59 9.48 -12.97
N ARG A 14 1.49 10.45 -13.88
CA ARG A 14 0.44 10.54 -14.91
C ARG A 14 -0.98 10.48 -14.34
N VAL A 15 -1.17 11.07 -13.16
CA VAL A 15 -2.44 11.06 -12.42
C VAL A 15 -3.20 12.36 -12.61
N LYS A 16 -4.53 12.25 -12.68
CA LYS A 16 -5.43 13.41 -12.60
C LYS A 16 -5.88 13.56 -11.15
N GLY A 17 -5.61 14.74 -10.57
CA GLY A 17 -6.00 15.06 -9.20
C GLY A 17 -4.81 15.23 -8.25
N ARG A 18 -5.08 15.80 -7.08
CA ARG A 18 -4.10 16.04 -6.02
C ARG A 18 -4.10 14.86 -5.06
N ILE A 19 -3.01 14.10 -5.08
CA ILE A 19 -2.83 12.93 -4.21
C ILE A 19 -1.75 13.26 -3.20
N ALA A 20 -2.07 13.14 -1.91
CA ALA A 20 -1.14 13.38 -0.83
C ALA A 20 -0.76 12.08 -0.12
N ILE A 21 0.52 11.93 0.21
CA ILE A 21 1.00 10.94 1.16
C ILE A 21 0.98 11.59 2.54
N ILE A 22 0.22 11.00 3.47
CA ILE A 22 0.10 11.48 4.84
C ILE A 22 0.53 10.41 5.85
N GLU A 23 1.20 10.83 6.91
CA GLU A 23 1.49 9.94 8.04
C GLU A 23 0.30 9.95 9.01
N ASN A 24 -0.23 8.77 9.34
CA ASN A 24 -1.23 8.63 10.41
C ASN A 24 -1.16 7.24 11.07
N LYS A 25 -0.26 7.12 12.06
CA LYS A 25 -0.03 5.90 12.85
C LYS A 25 -1.30 5.32 13.45
N GLU A 26 -2.13 6.16 14.05
CA GLU A 26 -3.35 5.73 14.74
C GLU A 26 -4.37 5.14 13.78
N THR A 27 -4.56 5.78 12.61
CA THR A 27 -5.51 5.29 11.59
C THR A 27 -5.04 3.96 11.02
N VAL A 28 -3.75 3.86 10.68
CA VAL A 28 -3.17 2.61 10.17
C VAL A 28 -3.29 1.50 11.21
N MET A 29 -2.84 1.73 12.44
CA MET A 29 -2.98 0.74 13.51
C MET A 29 -4.41 0.29 13.72
N LYS A 30 -5.37 1.21 13.75
CA LYS A 30 -6.79 0.90 13.93
C LYS A 30 -7.33 -0.01 12.81
N VAL A 31 -7.02 0.29 11.55
CA VAL A 31 -7.49 -0.51 10.40
C VAL A 31 -6.86 -1.90 10.40
N PHE A 32 -5.58 -2.00 10.76
CA PHE A 32 -4.88 -3.28 10.87
C PHE A 32 -5.19 -4.04 12.17
N GLY A 33 -6.10 -3.55 13.02
CA GLY A 33 -6.48 -4.22 14.28
C GLY A 33 -5.40 -4.20 15.36
N LEU A 34 -4.40 -3.31 15.23
CA LEU A 34 -3.28 -3.17 16.16
C LEU A 34 -3.60 -2.14 17.22
N THR A 35 -3.56 -2.55 18.49
CA THR A 35 -3.83 -1.65 19.62
C THR A 35 -2.56 -1.00 20.19
N ASN A 36 -1.38 -1.52 19.83
CA ASN A 36 -0.10 -1.06 20.35
C ASN A 36 1.02 -1.24 19.31
N ALA A 37 1.82 -0.20 19.07
CA ALA A 37 2.96 -0.23 18.16
C ALA A 37 4.01 -1.29 18.54
N LYS A 38 4.08 -1.69 19.82
CA LYS A 38 4.96 -2.79 20.26
C LYS A 38 4.65 -4.11 19.54
N TRP A 39 3.40 -4.32 19.11
CA TRP A 39 3.02 -5.52 18.37
C TRP A 39 3.72 -5.60 17.01
N LEU A 40 4.04 -4.47 16.38
CA LEU A 40 4.83 -4.46 15.14
C LEU A 40 6.20 -5.10 15.36
N ASN A 41 6.86 -4.76 16.48
CA ASN A 41 8.16 -5.33 16.81
C ASN A 41 8.06 -6.81 17.23
N VAL A 42 7.06 -7.16 18.03
CA VAL A 42 6.86 -8.54 18.52
C VAL A 42 6.56 -9.50 17.37
N TRP A 43 5.79 -9.05 16.37
CA TRP A 43 5.40 -9.84 15.22
C TRP A 43 6.28 -9.59 13.99
N ASN A 44 7.35 -8.82 14.14
CA ASN A 44 8.28 -8.47 13.06
C ASN A 44 7.53 -7.96 11.80
N ILE A 45 6.51 -7.13 12.02
CA ILE A 45 5.71 -6.51 10.95
C ILE A 45 6.48 -5.32 10.42
N ASP A 46 6.79 -5.34 9.13
CA ASP A 46 7.47 -4.26 8.47
C ASP A 46 6.53 -3.07 8.26
N SER A 47 6.79 -1.97 8.94
CA SER A 47 5.93 -0.78 8.86
C SER A 47 5.86 -0.12 7.49
N ARG A 48 6.79 -0.44 6.57
CA ARG A 48 6.83 0.15 5.23
C ARG A 48 5.65 -0.27 4.36
N ILE A 49 5.11 -1.46 4.60
CA ILE A 49 3.96 -2.00 3.86
C ILE A 49 2.61 -1.69 4.54
N LEU A 50 2.62 -0.95 5.65
CA LEU A 50 1.39 -0.55 6.33
C LEU A 50 0.85 0.73 5.69
N THR A 51 0.21 0.55 4.55
CA THR A 51 -0.38 1.62 3.76
C THR A 51 -1.88 1.43 3.62
N LEU A 52 -2.58 2.56 3.44
CA LEU A 52 -4.00 2.61 3.17
C LEU A 52 -4.25 3.63 2.07
N PHE A 53 -5.24 3.36 1.22
CA PHE A 53 -5.60 4.27 0.13
C PHE A 53 -7.08 4.63 0.16
N TYR A 54 -7.37 5.93 0.17
CA TYR A 54 -8.74 6.44 0.32
C TYR A 54 -9.01 7.65 -0.55
N LYS A 55 -10.27 7.79 -0.97
CA LYS A 55 -10.78 9.04 -1.52
C LYS A 55 -10.89 10.09 -0.42
N SER A 56 -10.43 11.29 -0.70
CA SER A 56 -10.51 12.43 0.22
C SER A 56 -11.93 13.03 0.21
N PHE A 57 -12.38 13.46 1.39
CA PHE A 57 -13.60 14.28 1.55
C PHE A 57 -13.29 15.79 1.61
N GLU A 58 -12.01 16.16 1.59
CA GLU A 58 -11.56 17.55 1.62
C GLU A 58 -11.40 18.08 0.21
N SER A 59 -11.78 19.34 -0.04
CA SER A 59 -11.66 19.97 -1.36
C SER A 59 -10.23 20.16 -1.84
N GLU A 60 -9.24 20.03 -0.95
CA GLU A 60 -7.82 20.25 -1.23
C GLU A 60 -7.14 19.03 -1.86
N TYR A 61 -7.68 17.82 -1.64
CA TYR A 61 -7.07 16.58 -2.11
C TYR A 61 -8.15 15.68 -2.71
N ASP A 62 -7.80 14.92 -3.74
CA ASP A 62 -8.68 13.93 -4.34
C ASP A 62 -8.52 12.57 -3.66
N TRP A 63 -7.28 12.22 -3.31
CA TRP A 63 -6.93 10.93 -2.71
C TRP A 63 -5.82 11.07 -1.66
N TYR A 64 -5.81 10.13 -0.72
CA TYR A 64 -4.75 9.97 0.26
C TYR A 64 -4.13 8.59 0.18
N ILE A 65 -2.79 8.56 0.19
CA ILE A 65 -2.02 7.40 0.60
C ILE A 65 -1.63 7.64 2.06
N VAL A 66 -2.17 6.84 2.97
CA VAL A 66 -1.91 6.95 4.41
C VAL A 66 -0.86 5.92 4.78
N VAL A 67 0.26 6.36 5.32
CA VAL A 67 1.36 5.49 5.74
C VAL A 67 1.50 5.49 7.26
N TYR A 68 2.02 4.40 7.81
CA TYR A 68 2.29 4.31 9.25
C TYR A 68 3.42 5.25 9.68
N ASP A 69 4.60 5.15 9.07
CA ASP A 69 5.77 5.96 9.40
C ASP A 69 6.41 6.42 8.09
N TYR A 70 6.37 7.72 7.83
CA TYR A 70 6.81 8.29 6.55
C TYR A 70 8.33 8.15 6.33
N PRO A 71 9.20 8.37 7.34
CA PRO A 71 10.63 8.06 7.22
C PRO A 71 10.91 6.60 6.85
N ALA A 72 10.25 5.64 7.52
CA ALA A 72 10.40 4.22 7.20
C ALA A 72 9.92 3.92 5.78
N PHE A 73 8.74 4.43 5.40
CA PHE A 73 8.18 4.30 4.06
C PHE A 73 9.15 4.79 2.96
N CYS A 74 9.88 5.87 3.22
CA CYS A 74 10.88 6.41 2.29
C CYS A 74 12.24 5.70 2.30
N ALA A 75 12.48 4.77 3.23
CA ALA A 75 13.79 4.17 3.43
C ALA A 75 14.22 3.19 2.31
N ASP A 76 13.26 2.61 1.57
CA ASP A 76 13.53 1.77 0.40
C ASP A 76 12.76 2.34 -0.80
N PRO A 77 13.44 3.04 -1.73
CA PRO A 77 12.81 3.66 -2.90
C PRO A 77 12.08 2.66 -3.80
N GLU A 78 12.55 1.41 -3.90
CA GLU A 78 11.89 0.41 -4.73
C GLU A 78 10.55 0.00 -4.13
N ILE A 79 10.51 -0.23 -2.82
CA ILE A 79 9.26 -0.53 -2.09
C ILE A 79 8.32 0.68 -2.15
N LYS A 80 8.83 1.89 -1.92
CA LYS A 80 8.03 3.12 -1.97
C LYS A 80 7.34 3.28 -3.33
N GLU A 81 8.11 3.24 -4.42
CA GLU A 81 7.54 3.44 -5.76
C GLU A 81 6.60 2.30 -6.15
N ALA A 82 6.92 1.06 -5.77
CA ALA A 82 6.05 -0.08 -5.98
C ALA A 82 4.69 0.11 -5.30
N ILE A 83 4.69 0.51 -4.02
CA ILE A 83 3.45 0.81 -3.29
C ILE A 83 2.70 1.96 -3.94
N ILE A 84 3.36 3.09 -4.25
CA ILE A 84 2.68 4.24 -4.86
C ILE A 84 1.97 3.82 -6.15
N TRP A 85 2.66 3.15 -7.07
CA TRP A 85 2.03 2.70 -8.31
C TRP A 85 0.92 1.67 -8.09
N HIS A 86 1.05 0.78 -7.10
CA HIS A 86 -0.01 -0.14 -6.71
C HIS A 86 -1.26 0.63 -6.26
N GLU A 87 -1.12 1.61 -5.36
CA GLU A 87 -2.26 2.39 -4.85
C GLU A 87 -2.93 3.21 -5.95
N LEU A 88 -2.15 3.76 -6.90
CA LEU A 88 -2.69 4.41 -8.09
C LEU A 88 -3.47 3.45 -8.99
N GLY A 89 -3.14 2.16 -8.95
CA GLY A 89 -3.90 1.09 -9.59
C GLY A 89 -5.34 1.02 -9.14
N HIS A 90 -5.63 1.30 -7.86
CA HIS A 90 -6.99 1.32 -7.34
C HIS A 90 -7.85 2.45 -7.90
N ILE A 91 -7.26 3.50 -8.46
CA ILE A 91 -7.98 4.52 -9.22
C ILE A 91 -8.39 3.97 -10.60
N GLN A 92 -7.51 3.20 -11.25
CA GLN A 92 -7.75 2.65 -12.59
C GLN A 92 -8.65 1.41 -12.56
N TYR A 93 -8.55 0.62 -11.50
CA TYR A 93 -9.26 -0.63 -11.29
C TYR A 93 -10.04 -0.56 -9.96
N PRO A 94 -11.10 0.27 -9.90
CA PRO A 94 -11.86 0.46 -8.68
C PRO A 94 -12.65 -0.80 -8.33
N VAL A 95 -12.73 -1.09 -7.04
CA VAL A 95 -13.54 -2.17 -6.47
C VAL A 95 -14.60 -1.54 -5.57
N PHE A 96 -15.79 -2.15 -5.50
CA PHE A 96 -16.82 -1.70 -4.57
C PHE A 96 -16.39 -1.91 -3.12
N GLU A 97 -16.85 -1.05 -2.21
CA GLU A 97 -16.55 -1.15 -0.79
C GLU A 97 -16.85 -2.57 -0.24
N GLN A 98 -15.97 -3.05 0.63
CA GLN A 98 -16.06 -4.36 1.30
C GLN A 98 -15.92 -5.60 0.38
N GLN A 99 -15.63 -5.40 -0.90
CA GLN A 99 -15.32 -6.53 -1.79
C GLN A 99 -13.82 -6.68 -1.94
N LEU A 100 -13.33 -7.87 -1.61
CA LEU A 100 -11.98 -8.26 -1.96
C LEU A 100 -11.99 -8.82 -3.39
N ASN A 101 -11.23 -8.19 -4.28
CA ASN A 101 -11.15 -8.59 -5.69
C ASN A 101 -9.69 -8.87 -6.08
N LEU A 102 -9.33 -10.16 -6.07
CA LEU A 102 -7.99 -10.64 -6.40
C LEU A 102 -7.52 -10.18 -7.80
N ASP A 103 -8.40 -10.18 -8.80
CA ASP A 103 -8.03 -9.75 -10.15
C ASP A 103 -7.71 -8.25 -10.19
N SER A 104 -8.37 -7.45 -9.34
CA SER A 104 -8.05 -6.03 -9.20
C SER A 104 -6.69 -5.82 -8.54
N GLU A 105 -6.39 -6.55 -7.47
CA GLU A 105 -5.08 -6.54 -6.81
C GLU A 105 -3.94 -6.88 -7.78
N ILE A 106 -4.13 -7.93 -8.60
CA ILE A 106 -3.17 -8.34 -9.63
C ILE A 106 -2.97 -7.24 -10.68
N LYS A 107 -4.04 -6.53 -11.09
CA LYS A 107 -3.93 -5.40 -12.01
C LYS A 107 -3.20 -4.21 -11.40
N CYS A 108 -3.39 -3.96 -10.10
CA CYS A 108 -2.66 -2.93 -9.36
C CYS A 108 -1.17 -3.27 -9.28
N ASP A 109 -0.82 -4.52 -8.95
CA ASP A 109 0.57 -5.01 -9.01
C ASP A 109 1.16 -4.88 -10.43
N GLY A 110 0.37 -5.26 -11.44
CA GLY A 110 0.74 -5.13 -12.84
C GLY A 110 1.04 -3.69 -13.24
N LEU A 111 0.32 -2.70 -12.71
CA LEU A 111 0.59 -1.29 -12.97
C LEU A 111 1.97 -0.87 -12.43
N ALA A 112 2.33 -1.28 -11.21
CA ALA A 112 3.66 -1.03 -10.65
C ALA A 112 4.77 -1.69 -11.49
N ILE A 113 4.53 -2.92 -11.97
CA ILE A 113 5.48 -3.66 -12.80
C ILE A 113 5.67 -3.01 -14.17
N MET A 114 4.58 -2.60 -14.83
CA MET A 114 4.64 -1.89 -16.11
C MET A 114 5.41 -0.56 -16.03
N ASN A 115 5.49 0.04 -14.84
CA ASN A 115 6.27 1.25 -14.58
C ASN A 115 7.69 0.96 -14.05
N GLY A 116 8.16 -0.29 -14.12
CA GLY A 116 9.56 -0.66 -13.83
C GLY A 116 9.83 -1.07 -12.39
N HIS A 117 8.80 -1.23 -11.54
CA HIS A 117 8.96 -1.51 -10.11
C HIS A 117 8.73 -2.98 -9.73
N LYS A 118 9.17 -3.90 -10.58
CA LYS A 118 8.97 -5.35 -10.37
C LYS A 118 9.63 -5.88 -9.11
N GLU A 119 10.90 -5.56 -8.88
CA GLU A 119 11.61 -6.00 -7.66
C GLU A 119 11.03 -5.37 -6.40
N GLY A 120 10.61 -4.11 -6.47
CA GLY A 120 9.88 -3.44 -5.41
C GLY A 120 8.58 -4.16 -5.06
N MET A 121 7.77 -4.53 -6.06
CA MET A 121 6.54 -5.30 -5.83
C MET A 121 6.80 -6.69 -5.27
N ARG A 122 7.85 -7.38 -5.73
CA ARG A 122 8.26 -8.67 -5.16
C ARG A 122 8.57 -8.54 -3.68
N LYS A 123 9.36 -7.53 -3.28
CA LYS A 123 9.66 -7.23 -1.87
C LYS A 123 8.39 -6.93 -1.07
N VAL A 124 7.48 -6.11 -1.61
CA VAL A 124 6.20 -5.78 -0.96
C VAL A 124 5.39 -7.05 -0.70
N LEU A 125 5.26 -7.93 -1.69
CA LEU A 125 4.52 -9.18 -1.55
C LEU A 125 5.19 -10.15 -0.58
N ASP A 126 6.52 -10.26 -0.59
CA ASP A 126 7.29 -11.07 0.36
C ASP A 126 7.05 -10.60 1.81
N LEU A 127 7.12 -9.29 2.05
CA LEU A 127 6.84 -8.68 3.36
C LEU A 127 5.38 -8.88 3.78
N THR A 128 4.44 -8.73 2.83
CA THR A 128 3.00 -8.92 3.09
C THR A 128 2.70 -10.37 3.45
N LEU A 129 3.31 -11.33 2.76
CA LEU A 129 3.14 -12.76 3.02
C LEU A 129 3.75 -13.14 4.37
N SER A 130 4.91 -12.59 4.71
CA SER A 130 5.54 -12.74 6.02
C SER A 130 4.61 -12.25 7.14
N MET A 131 4.08 -11.03 7.01
CA MET A 131 3.11 -10.47 7.94
C MET A 131 1.85 -11.34 8.07
N ALA A 132 1.26 -11.75 6.94
CA ALA A 132 0.06 -12.58 6.92
C ALA A 132 0.24 -13.90 7.66
N ARG A 133 1.39 -14.55 7.47
CA ARG A 133 1.76 -15.79 8.17
C ARG A 133 1.95 -15.57 9.67
N THR A 134 2.65 -14.50 10.08
CA THR A 134 2.83 -14.19 11.51
C THR A 134 1.51 -13.91 12.21
N LEU A 135 0.58 -13.25 11.52
CA LEU A 135 -0.75 -12.95 12.04
C LEU A 135 -1.73 -14.14 11.94
N ASN A 136 -1.30 -15.28 11.38
CA ASN A 136 -2.16 -16.42 11.04
C ASN A 136 -3.41 -16.00 10.24
N HIS A 137 -3.26 -15.03 9.34
CA HIS A 137 -4.35 -14.45 8.57
C HIS A 137 -4.49 -15.21 7.24
N GLU A 138 -5.30 -16.27 7.25
CA GLU A 138 -5.47 -17.20 6.12
C GLU A 138 -5.84 -16.52 4.80
N ILE A 139 -6.83 -15.62 4.84
CA ILE A 139 -7.32 -14.90 3.66
C ILE A 139 -6.19 -14.09 3.01
N LEU A 140 -5.50 -13.25 3.78
CA LEU A 140 -4.37 -12.45 3.30
C LEU A 140 -3.24 -13.36 2.78
N THR A 141 -2.94 -14.45 3.48
CA THR A 141 -1.92 -15.43 3.04
C THR A 141 -2.27 -16.00 1.67
N HIS A 142 -3.51 -16.41 1.45
CA HIS A 142 -3.97 -16.97 0.18
C HIS A 142 -3.88 -15.93 -0.96
N ILE A 143 -4.41 -14.73 -0.73
CA ILE A 143 -4.42 -13.66 -1.73
C ILE A 143 -3.02 -13.24 -2.12
N THR A 144 -2.13 -13.00 -1.15
CA THR A 144 -0.75 -12.60 -1.44
C THR A 144 0.00 -13.72 -2.17
N THR A 145 -0.28 -14.99 -1.85
CA THR A 145 0.29 -16.14 -2.56
C THR A 145 -0.17 -16.20 -4.03
N GLU A 146 -1.46 -15.98 -4.29
CA GLU A 146 -1.99 -15.90 -5.66
C GLU A 146 -1.40 -14.72 -6.44
N ARG A 147 -1.26 -13.54 -5.80
CA ARG A 147 -0.59 -12.37 -6.39
C ARG A 147 0.85 -12.70 -6.79
N GLN A 148 1.62 -13.36 -5.91
CA GLN A 148 2.99 -13.77 -6.19
C GLN A 148 3.11 -14.74 -7.37
N MET A 149 2.23 -15.75 -7.46
CA MET A 149 2.24 -16.72 -8.56
C MET A 149 1.95 -16.10 -9.92
N ARG A 150 1.21 -14.98 -9.93
CA ARG A 150 0.80 -14.28 -11.15
C ARG A 150 1.60 -13.02 -11.43
N LEU A 151 2.69 -12.78 -10.69
CA LEU A 151 3.63 -11.72 -11.04
C LEU A 151 4.13 -11.95 -12.47
N PRO A 152 3.96 -10.98 -13.38
CA PRO A 152 4.53 -11.04 -14.72
C PRO A 152 6.02 -11.41 -14.68
N GLY A 153 6.38 -12.41 -15.48
CA GLY A 153 7.74 -12.94 -15.66
C GLY A 153 8.75 -11.93 -16.17
#